data_AF-A0A443QWD2-F1
#
_entry.id   AF-A0A443QWD2-F1
#
_cell.length_a   1.000
_cell.length_b   1.000
_cell.length_c   1.000
_cell.angle_alpha   90.00
_cell.angle_beta   90.00
_cell.angle_gamma   90.00
#
_symmetry.space_group_name_H-M   'P 1'
#
loop_
_entity.id
_entity.type
_entity.pdbx_description
1 polymer ?
#
loop_
_entity_poly.entity_id
_entity_poly.type
_entity_poly.pdbx_seq_one_letter_code
_entity_poly.pdbx_strand_id
1 'polypeptide(L)'
;MENLIINNTNRRKQLTCDQKCTIAVLSSHGFNNSEIGRQFNRSAECIRKVINRWLTERTNKRKVGTGLKRKTTETEDQQIRDYAKHNRKDTRQQILNAFDLNICKTILTKRLKEVD
;
A
#
# COMPACT_ATOMS: atom_id res chain seq x y z
N MET A 1 -7.64 -27.04 -23.39
CA MET A 1 -7.81 -26.20 -22.19
C MET A 1 -7.13 -24.87 -22.46
N GLU A 2 -7.89 -23.88 -22.93
CA GLU A 2 -7.37 -22.53 -23.18
C GLU A 2 -7.33 -21.75 -21.86
N ASN A 3 -6.15 -21.25 -21.51
CA ASN A 3 -5.97 -20.35 -20.37
C ASN A 3 -6.54 -18.97 -20.73
N LEU A 4 -7.72 -18.67 -20.19
CA LEU A 4 -8.28 -17.32 -20.16
C LEU A 4 -7.39 -16.41 -19.31
N ILE A 5 -6.53 -15.63 -19.98
CA ILE A 5 -5.86 -14.47 -19.38
C ILE A 5 -6.96 -13.43 -19.14
N ILE A 6 -7.46 -13.38 -17.89
CA ILE A 6 -8.39 -12.31 -17.46
C ILE A 6 -7.59 -11.00 -17.43
N ASN A 7 -7.64 -10.26 -18.52
CA ASN A 7 -7.12 -8.89 -18.58
C ASN A 7 -7.79 -8.06 -17.48
N ASN A 8 -6.99 -7.55 -16.55
CA ASN A 8 -7.40 -6.71 -15.42
C ASN A 8 -7.81 -5.28 -15.86
N THR A 9 -8.25 -5.13 -17.11
CA THR A 9 -8.54 -3.86 -17.81
C THR A 9 -9.90 -3.25 -17.44
N ASN A 10 -10.75 -3.98 -16.70
CA ASN A 10 -12.08 -3.49 -16.31
C ASN A 10 -12.10 -2.59 -15.06
N ARG A 11 -10.96 -2.34 -14.41
CA ARG A 11 -10.90 -1.45 -13.24
C ARG A 11 -10.75 0.00 -13.69
N ARG A 12 -11.76 0.83 -13.38
CA ARG A 12 -11.71 2.29 -13.64
C ARG A 12 -10.49 2.91 -12.95
N LYS A 13 -9.74 3.73 -13.69
CA LYS A 13 -8.58 4.46 -13.17
C LYS A 13 -8.95 5.35 -11.99
N GLN A 14 -8.03 5.53 -11.05
CA GLN A 14 -8.23 6.43 -9.93
C GLN A 14 -8.36 7.89 -10.41
N LEU A 15 -9.17 8.69 -9.71
CA LEU A 15 -9.22 10.14 -9.94
C LEU A 15 -7.87 10.79 -9.61
N THR A 16 -7.39 11.66 -10.49
CA THR A 16 -6.18 12.47 -10.27
C THR A 16 -6.40 13.48 -9.14
N CYS A 17 -5.31 14.10 -8.65
CA CYS A 17 -5.42 15.15 -7.63
C CYS A 17 -6.25 16.33 -8.15
N ASP A 18 -6.01 16.78 -9.38
CA ASP A 18 -6.72 17.91 -9.99
C ASP A 18 -8.21 17.62 -10.13
N GLN A 19 -8.57 16.42 -10.60
CA GLN A 19 -9.96 16.00 -10.70
C GLN A 19 -10.67 16.05 -9.35
N LYS A 20 -10.01 15.63 -8.26
CA LYS A 20 -10.58 15.71 -6.91
C LYS A 20 -10.74 17.16 -6.44
N CYS A 21 -9.79 18.04 -6.77
CA CYS A 21 -9.90 19.46 -6.47
C CYS A 21 -11.10 20.07 -7.22
N THR A 22 -11.24 19.79 -8.52
CA THR A 22 -12.38 20.28 -9.31
C THR A 22 -13.71 19.77 -8.75
N ILE A 23 -13.77 18.49 -8.33
CA ILE A 23 -14.96 17.92 -7.65
C ILE A 23 -15.29 18.70 -6.37
N ALA A 24 -14.30 19.01 -5.54
CA ALA A 24 -14.51 19.76 -4.30
C ALA A 24 -14.99 21.21 -4.57
N VAL A 25 -14.43 21.87 -5.60
CA VAL A 25 -14.84 23.21 -6.03
C VAL A 25 -16.28 23.21 -6.55
N LEU A 26 -16.64 22.28 -7.45
CA LEU A 26 -18.00 22.16 -7.96
C LEU A 26 -19.02 21.90 -6.84
N SER A 27 -18.68 21.05 -5.87
CA SER A 27 -19.53 20.85 -4.70
C SER A 27 -19.71 22.13 -3.87
N SER A 28 -18.67 22.96 -3.74
CA SER A 28 -18.77 24.24 -3.03
C SER A 28 -19.65 25.28 -3.75
N HIS A 29 -19.80 25.15 -5.06
CA HIS A 29 -20.71 25.94 -5.88
C HIS A 29 -22.14 25.37 -5.93
N GLY A 30 -22.44 24.32 -5.16
CA GLY A 30 -23.79 23.76 -5.02
C GLY A 30 -24.20 22.74 -6.09
N PHE A 31 -23.28 22.30 -6.95
CA PHE A 31 -23.57 21.23 -7.92
C PHE A 31 -23.89 19.91 -7.21
N ASN A 32 -24.84 19.14 -7.74
CA ASN A 32 -25.21 17.88 -7.12
C ASN A 32 -24.23 16.74 -7.48
N ASN A 33 -24.15 15.73 -6.60
CA ASN A 33 -23.20 14.62 -6.77
C ASN A 33 -23.40 13.81 -8.06
N SER A 34 -24.64 13.77 -8.57
CA SER A 34 -24.99 13.02 -9.79
C SER A 34 -24.49 13.76 -11.04
N GLU A 35 -24.64 15.07 -11.09
CA GLU A 35 -24.15 15.94 -12.17
C GLU A 35 -22.63 15.92 -12.23
N ILE A 36 -21.96 16.14 -11.10
CA ILE A 36 -20.51 16.03 -11.00
C ILE A 36 -20.09 14.61 -11.42
N GLY A 37 -20.82 13.57 -10.98
CA GLY A 37 -20.56 12.18 -11.36
C GLY A 37 -20.58 11.97 -12.87
N ARG A 38 -21.59 12.51 -13.57
CA ARG A 38 -21.68 12.45 -15.04
C ARG A 38 -20.48 13.12 -15.70
N GLN A 39 -20.08 14.31 -15.23
CA GLN A 39 -18.95 15.07 -15.78
C GLN A 39 -17.62 14.29 -15.71
N PHE A 40 -17.38 13.58 -14.60
CA PHE A 40 -16.14 12.79 -14.42
C PHE A 40 -16.26 11.32 -14.83
N ASN A 41 -17.40 10.90 -15.38
CA ASN A 41 -17.73 9.49 -15.63
C ASN A 41 -17.47 8.61 -14.38
N ARG A 42 -18.06 9.01 -13.26
CA ARG A 42 -17.96 8.36 -11.95
C ARG A 42 -19.35 8.24 -11.31
N SER A 43 -19.49 7.29 -10.40
CA SER A 43 -20.72 7.16 -9.61
C SER A 43 -20.86 8.34 -8.64
N ALA A 44 -22.09 8.73 -8.34
CA ALA A 44 -22.39 9.73 -7.31
C ALA A 44 -21.77 9.36 -5.95
N GLU A 45 -21.71 8.06 -5.64
CA GLU A 45 -21.04 7.53 -4.45
C GLU A 45 -19.53 7.81 -4.44
N CYS A 46 -18.85 7.71 -5.59
CA CYS A 46 -17.44 8.06 -5.69
C CYS A 46 -17.23 9.55 -5.43
N ILE A 47 -18.10 10.41 -5.98
CA ILE A 47 -18.05 11.86 -5.78
C ILE A 47 -18.28 12.20 -4.31
N ARG A 48 -19.32 11.62 -3.69
CA ARG A 48 -19.61 11.79 -2.26
C ARG A 48 -18.42 11.42 -1.38
N LYS A 49 -17.72 10.30 -1.66
CA LYS A 49 -16.51 9.91 -0.91
C LYS A 49 -15.38 10.93 -1.06
N VAL A 50 -15.19 11.51 -2.24
CA VAL A 50 -14.17 12.56 -2.47
C VAL A 50 -14.52 13.81 -1.66
N ILE A 51 -15.77 14.27 -1.74
CA ILE A 51 -16.24 15.47 -1.02
C ILE A 51 -16.15 15.27 0.50
N ASN A 52 -16.67 14.15 1.01
CA ASN A 52 -16.63 13.87 2.45
C ASN A 52 -15.19 13.88 2.96
N ARG A 53 -14.28 13.23 2.24
CA ARG A 53 -12.87 13.20 2.63
C ARG A 53 -12.23 14.57 2.57
N TRP A 54 -12.59 15.41 1.60
CA TRP A 54 -12.15 16.80 1.55
C TRP A 54 -12.66 17.59 2.77
N LEU A 55 -13.92 17.44 3.15
CA LEU A 55 -14.51 18.14 4.29
C LEU A 55 -13.91 17.70 5.63
N THR A 56 -13.64 16.40 5.81
CA THR A 56 -13.15 15.85 7.07
C THR A 56 -11.64 15.92 7.23
N GLU A 57 -10.89 15.56 6.19
CA GLU A 57 -9.42 15.42 6.26
C GLU A 57 -8.69 16.59 5.57
N ARG A 58 -9.41 17.48 4.86
CA ARG A 58 -8.84 18.60 4.08
C ARG A 58 -7.71 18.15 3.13
N THR A 59 -7.87 16.97 2.53
CA THR A 59 -6.85 16.39 1.64
C THR A 59 -7.43 15.80 0.37
N ASN A 60 -6.73 15.96 -0.74
CA ASN A 60 -6.98 15.29 -2.02
C ASN A 60 -6.05 14.09 -2.26
N LYS A 61 -5.05 13.90 -1.37
CA LYS A 61 -4.04 12.85 -1.49
C LYS A 61 -4.67 11.48 -1.42
N ARG A 62 -4.13 10.52 -2.17
CA ARG A 62 -4.57 9.12 -2.06
C ARG A 62 -4.31 8.60 -0.64
N LYS A 63 -5.26 7.86 -0.08
CA LYS A 63 -4.99 7.07 1.13
C LYS A 63 -3.96 6.00 0.78
N VAL A 64 -2.78 6.11 1.37
CA VAL A 64 -1.73 5.11 1.25
C VAL A 64 -2.03 4.04 2.31
N GLY A 65 -2.09 2.78 1.89
CA GLY A 65 -2.19 1.68 2.85
C GLY A 65 -0.90 1.58 3.66
N THR A 66 -0.97 0.98 4.85
CA THR A 66 0.19 0.79 5.75
C THR A 66 1.21 -0.24 5.24
N GLY A 67 1.07 -0.71 4.00
CA GLY A 67 1.85 -1.81 3.45
C GLY A 67 1.45 -3.17 4.05
N LEU A 68 2.15 -4.22 3.63
CA LEU A 68 2.05 -5.53 4.25
C LEU A 68 2.78 -5.51 5.60
N LYS A 69 2.18 -6.12 6.63
CA LYS A 69 2.84 -6.33 7.91
C LYS A 69 4.12 -7.15 7.69
N ARG A 70 5.22 -6.73 8.32
CA ARG A 70 6.47 -7.49 8.31
C ARG A 70 6.22 -8.88 8.93
N LYS A 71 6.92 -9.90 8.40
CA LYS A 71 6.90 -11.26 8.96
C LYS A 71 7.77 -11.42 10.20
N THR A 72 8.58 -10.42 10.49
CA THR A 72 9.46 -10.34 11.65
C THR A 72 9.12 -9.09 12.45
N THR A 73 9.30 -9.20 13.77
CA THR A 73 9.28 -8.10 14.73
C THR A 73 10.62 -7.39 14.78
N GLU A 74 10.66 -6.19 15.36
CA GLU A 74 11.92 -5.45 15.55
C GLU A 74 12.90 -6.19 16.47
N THR A 75 12.38 -6.89 17.48
CA THR A 75 13.19 -7.71 18.39
C THR A 75 13.82 -8.90 17.65
N GLU A 76 13.06 -9.61 16.83
CA GLU A 76 13.59 -10.70 16.00
C GLU A 76 14.61 -10.16 14.99
N ASP A 77 14.33 -9.03 14.36
CA ASP A 77 15.28 -8.37 13.46
C ASP A 77 16.59 -8.02 14.20
N GLN A 78 16.52 -7.58 15.46
CA GLN A 78 17.70 -7.31 16.28
C GLN A 78 18.47 -8.59 16.62
N GLN A 79 17.78 -9.64 17.06
CA GLN A 79 18.39 -10.93 17.39
C GLN A 79 19.11 -11.56 16.19
N ILE A 80 18.48 -11.55 15.01
CA ILE A 80 19.08 -12.00 13.75
C ILE A 80 20.38 -11.24 13.47
N ARG A 81 20.36 -9.92 13.66
CA ARG A 81 21.53 -9.06 13.41
C ARG A 81 22.66 -9.36 14.38
N ASP A 82 22.36 -9.49 15.66
CA ASP A 82 23.36 -9.76 16.68
C ASP A 82 23.98 -11.14 16.48
N TYR A 83 23.17 -12.16 16.17
CA TYR A 83 23.69 -13.49 15.85
C TYR A 83 24.60 -13.48 14.62
N ALA A 84 24.20 -12.80 13.54
CA ALA A 84 25.02 -12.71 12.33
C ALA A 84 26.35 -11.96 12.56
N LYS A 85 26.37 -10.98 13.47
CA LYS A 85 27.60 -10.27 13.85
C LYS A 85 28.59 -11.16 14.59
N HIS A 86 28.11 -12.03 15.48
CA HIS A 86 28.94 -12.96 16.25
C HIS A 86 29.34 -14.19 15.42
N ASN A 87 28.47 -14.63 14.49
CA ASN A 87 28.66 -15.83 13.68
C ASN A 87 28.82 -15.49 12.19
N ARG A 88 29.85 -14.70 11.85
CA ARG A 88 30.05 -14.15 10.49
C ARG A 88 30.22 -15.19 9.38
N LYS A 89 30.56 -16.44 9.74
CA LYS A 89 30.76 -17.55 8.79
C LYS A 89 29.50 -18.40 8.58
N ASP A 90 28.46 -18.17 9.37
CA ASP A 90 27.23 -18.95 9.26
C ASP A 90 26.49 -18.62 7.96
N THR A 91 26.02 -19.67 7.32
CA THR A 91 25.14 -19.55 6.17
C THR A 91 23.78 -19.02 6.60
N ARG A 92 23.05 -18.39 5.67
CA ARG A 92 21.68 -17.93 5.91
C ARG A 92 20.74 -19.03 6.40
N GLN A 93 20.96 -20.29 6.00
CA GLN A 93 20.15 -21.40 6.49
C GLN A 93 20.43 -21.72 7.96
N GLN A 94 21.70 -21.68 8.37
CA GLN A 94 22.09 -21.89 9.77
C GLN A 94 21.50 -20.79 10.67
N ILE A 95 21.54 -19.54 10.21
CA ILE A 95 20.90 -18.42 10.93
C ILE A 95 19.38 -18.65 11.07
N LEU A 96 18.68 -19.09 10.02
CA LEU A 96 17.24 -19.40 10.11
C LEU A 96 16.97 -20.53 11.10
N ASN A 97 17.77 -21.60 11.05
CA ASN A 97 17.62 -22.75 11.94
C ASN A 97 17.86 -22.37 13.41
N ALA A 98 18.71 -21.38 13.70
CA ALA A 98 19.01 -20.92 15.05
C ALA A 98 17.83 -20.22 15.74
N PHE A 99 16.92 -19.61 14.96
CA PHE A 99 15.78 -18.85 15.49
C PHE A 99 14.42 -19.48 15.21
N ASP A 100 14.39 -20.63 14.53
CA ASP A 100 13.16 -21.32 14.09
C ASP A 100 12.12 -20.38 13.44
N LEU A 101 12.62 -19.39 12.69
CA LEU A 101 11.76 -18.36 12.10
C LEU A 101 11.13 -18.88 10.82
N ASN A 102 9.80 -18.78 10.73
CA ASN A 102 9.05 -19.10 9.51
C ASN A 102 9.14 -17.96 8.46
N ILE A 103 10.37 -17.64 8.05
CA ILE A 103 10.66 -16.63 7.02
C ILE A 103 11.55 -17.22 5.93
N CYS A 104 11.38 -16.75 4.70
CA CYS A 104 12.23 -17.20 3.60
C CYS A 104 13.61 -16.52 3.63
N LYS A 105 14.61 -17.16 3.03
CA LYS A 105 16.00 -16.65 2.91
C LYS A 105 16.09 -15.23 2.34
N THR A 106 15.16 -14.87 1.45
CA THR A 106 15.09 -13.52 0.87
C THR A 106 14.72 -12.47 1.91
N ILE A 107 13.79 -12.79 2.83
CA ILE A 107 13.43 -11.88 3.93
C ILE A 107 14.61 -11.73 4.88
N LEU A 108 15.25 -12.84 5.27
CA LEU A 108 16.46 -12.79 6.10
C LEU A 108 17.55 -11.91 5.46
N THR A 109 17.79 -12.05 4.16
CA THR A 109 18.77 -11.22 3.45
C THR A 109 18.42 -9.73 3.49
N LYS A 110 17.14 -9.38 3.37
CA LYS A 110 16.71 -7.98 3.53
C LYS A 110 17.00 -7.46 4.93
N ARG A 111 16.79 -8.25 5.98
CA ARG A 111 17.09 -7.86 7.37
C ARG A 111 18.57 -7.64 7.63
N LEU A 112 19.40 -8.51 7.07
CA LEU A 112 20.86 -8.37 7.18
C LEU A 112 21.39 -7.15 6.41
N LYS A 113 20.73 -6.75 5.31
CA LYS A 113 21.10 -5.57 4.49
C LYS A 113 20.57 -4.24 4.99
N GLU A 114 19.57 -4.22 5.88
CA GLU A 114 19.13 -2.98 6.55
C GLU A 114 20.18 -2.46 7.56
N VAL A 115 21.36 -3.07 7.59
CA VAL A 115 22.55 -2.67 8.36
C VAL A 115 23.69 -2.45 7.37
N ASP A 116 23.67 -1.30 6.71
CA ASP A 116 24.83 -0.63 6.11
C ASP A 116 24.56 0.87 6.17
#